data_AF-A0A0Q9J4S1-F1
#
_entry.id   AF-A0A0Q9J4S1-F1
#
_cell.length_a   1.000
_cell.length_b   1.000
_cell.length_c   1.000
_cell.angle_alpha   90.00
_cell.angle_beta   90.00
_cell.angle_gamma   90.00
#
_symmetry.space_group_name_H-M   'P 1'
#
loop_
_entity.id
_entity.type
_entity.pdbx_description
1 polymer ?
#
loop_
_entity_poly.entity_id
_entity_poly.type
_entity_poly.pdbx_seq_one_letter_code
_entity_poly.pdbx_strand_id
1 'polypeptide(L)'
;MFQSPEPPGRSLETRACARSPGEGSRGTGSAELSRPHAGGRIVNLKGPAEYSPEEAAQALSELLGKPIAAVPTLREDWEPALVAAGLSPSHARELAGLYDAMNAGRAAFEDVGETRRGSVTLKAALAGLLG
;
A
#
# COMPACT_ATOMS: atom_id res chain seq x y z
N MET A 1 35.67 -45.22 40.38
CA MET A 1 35.45 -43.77 40.27
C MET A 1 35.70 -43.39 38.83
N PHE A 2 34.67 -43.50 37.98
CA PHE A 2 34.71 -43.18 36.56
C PHE A 2 33.72 -42.02 36.38
N GLN A 3 34.24 -40.80 36.18
CA GLN A 3 33.41 -39.66 35.80
C GLN A 3 33.25 -39.70 34.27
N SER A 4 32.01 -39.87 33.80
CA SER A 4 31.66 -39.72 32.39
C SER A 4 31.46 -38.23 32.04
N PRO A 5 31.96 -37.75 30.90
CA PRO A 5 31.72 -36.40 30.41
C PRO A 5 30.35 -36.25 29.72
N GLU A 6 29.84 -35.02 29.77
CA GLU A 6 28.61 -34.44 29.21
C GLU A 6 28.21 -34.86 27.78
N PRO A 7 26.90 -34.94 27.45
CA PRO A 7 26.43 -35.20 26.10
C PRO A 7 26.48 -33.94 25.21
N PRO A 8 26.78 -34.07 23.90
CA PRO A 8 26.85 -32.93 23.00
C PRO A 8 25.48 -32.34 22.66
N GLY A 9 25.48 -31.00 22.59
CA GLY A 9 24.36 -30.13 22.26
C GLY A 9 23.67 -30.49 20.93
N ARG A 10 22.34 -30.49 20.99
CA ARG A 10 21.44 -30.75 19.87
C ARG A 10 21.48 -29.55 18.92
N SER A 11 22.09 -29.70 17.75
CA SER A 11 21.95 -28.76 16.63
C SER A 11 20.48 -28.65 16.24
N LEU A 12 19.87 -27.49 16.48
CA LEU A 12 18.62 -27.11 15.85
C LEU A 12 18.94 -26.61 14.45
N GLU A 13 18.98 -27.55 13.50
CA GLU A 13 18.95 -27.23 12.08
C GLU A 13 17.74 -26.34 11.80
N THR A 14 18.01 -25.10 11.42
CA THR A 14 17.00 -24.17 10.93
C THR A 14 16.49 -24.74 9.61
N ARG A 15 15.37 -25.47 9.66
CA ARG A 15 14.58 -25.77 8.48
C ARG A 15 14.05 -24.46 7.93
N ALA A 16 14.79 -23.89 6.98
CA ALA A 16 14.28 -22.88 6.07
C ALA A 16 13.06 -23.48 5.37
N CYS A 17 11.88 -22.96 5.69
CA CYS A 17 10.66 -23.29 4.96
C CYS A 17 10.82 -22.74 3.55
N ALA A 18 11.16 -23.62 2.60
CA ALA A 18 11.16 -23.31 1.18
C ALA A 18 9.73 -22.90 0.78
N ARG A 19 9.54 -21.65 0.36
CA ARG A 19 8.28 -21.21 -0.24
C ARG A 19 8.28 -21.58 -1.73
N SER A 20 7.27 -22.33 -2.13
CA SER A 20 6.99 -22.70 -3.52
C SER A 20 6.90 -21.45 -4.43
N PRO A 21 7.42 -21.50 -5.67
CA PRO A 21 7.24 -20.43 -6.63
C PRO A 21 5.87 -20.59 -7.28
N GLY A 22 4.89 -19.78 -6.86
CA GLY A 22 3.53 -19.92 -7.39
C GLY A 22 2.49 -19.01 -6.77
N GLU A 23 2.80 -17.74 -6.51
CA GLU A 23 1.77 -16.75 -6.23
C GLU A 23 2.28 -15.36 -6.63
N GLY A 24 1.64 -14.75 -7.64
CA GLY A 24 1.94 -13.40 -8.09
C GLY A 24 1.89 -12.44 -6.90
N SER A 25 2.94 -11.63 -6.74
CA SER A 25 3.24 -10.82 -5.55
C SER A 25 2.15 -9.80 -5.22
N ARG A 26 1.06 -10.25 -4.62
CA ARG A 26 0.04 -9.42 -3.97
C ARG A 26 0.35 -9.40 -2.48
N GLY A 27 1.14 -8.40 -2.06
CA GLY A 27 1.29 -8.04 -0.65
C GLY A 27 2.72 -8.17 -0.09
N THR A 28 3.54 -7.13 -0.24
CA THR A 28 4.85 -7.01 0.44
C THR A 28 4.77 -6.36 1.83
N GLY A 29 3.64 -5.73 2.20
CA GLY A 29 3.54 -4.97 3.45
C GLY A 29 3.60 -5.81 4.73
N SER A 30 2.85 -6.90 4.81
CA SER A 30 2.87 -7.80 5.98
C SER A 30 4.24 -8.50 6.15
N ALA A 31 4.94 -8.76 5.04
CA ALA A 31 6.27 -9.34 5.08
C ALA A 31 7.31 -8.40 5.69
N GLU A 32 7.23 -7.09 5.43
CA GLU A 32 8.13 -6.11 6.03
C GLU A 32 7.94 -5.99 7.54
N LEU A 33 6.70 -6.10 8.05
CA LEU A 33 6.43 -6.12 9.49
C LEU A 33 7.04 -7.33 10.20
N SER A 34 7.21 -8.45 9.49
CA SER A 34 7.75 -9.69 10.06
C SER A 34 9.27 -9.82 9.87
N ARG A 35 9.90 -8.86 9.19
CA ARG A 35 11.32 -8.94 8.83
C ARG A 35 12.18 -8.60 10.05
N PRO A 36 13.15 -9.45 10.45
CA PRO A 36 14.01 -9.14 11.58
C PRO A 36 14.79 -7.84 11.37
N HIS A 37 14.83 -6.98 12.39
CA HIS A 37 15.64 -5.77 12.42
C HIS A 37 16.10 -5.47 13.85
N ALA A 38 17.24 -4.80 14.00
CA ALA A 38 17.72 -4.31 15.29
C ALA A 38 17.23 -2.87 15.51
N GLY A 39 16.59 -2.59 16.65
CA GLY A 39 16.07 -1.24 16.98
C GLY A 39 14.85 -0.83 16.14
N GLY A 40 14.46 0.45 16.22
CA GLY A 40 13.37 0.99 15.41
C GLY A 40 13.78 1.18 13.95
N ARG A 41 12.91 0.76 13.01
CA ARG A 41 13.13 0.90 11.56
C ARG A 41 11.91 1.59 10.93
N ILE A 42 12.16 2.60 10.11
CA ILE A 42 11.12 3.25 9.30
C ILE A 42 11.21 2.71 7.87
N VAL A 43 10.09 2.18 7.37
CA VAL A 43 9.97 1.67 6.01
C VAL A 43 8.76 2.28 5.32
N ASN A 44 9.00 3.12 4.32
CA ASN A 44 7.96 3.71 3.49
C ASN A 44 7.54 2.72 2.40
N LEU A 45 6.33 2.19 2.51
CA LEU A 45 5.74 1.28 1.54
C LEU A 45 4.97 2.07 0.50
N LYS A 46 5.53 2.20 -0.70
CA LYS A 46 4.91 2.94 -1.80
C LYS A 46 4.47 1.99 -2.93
N GLY A 47 3.51 2.45 -3.74
CA GLY A 47 3.20 1.82 -5.02
C GLY A 47 4.40 1.84 -5.98
N PRO A 48 4.32 1.17 -7.15
CA PRO A 48 5.42 1.15 -8.12
C PRO A 48 5.80 2.53 -8.66
N ALA A 49 4.83 3.45 -8.69
CA ALA A 49 4.99 4.82 -9.11
C ALA A 49 3.95 5.70 -8.41
N GLU A 50 4.17 7.01 -8.48
CA GLU A 50 3.20 8.02 -8.05
C GLU A 50 2.28 8.31 -9.23
N TYR A 51 1.00 8.55 -8.96
CA TYR A 51 0.00 8.77 -10.00
C TYR A 51 -0.79 10.05 -9.75
N SER A 52 -1.00 10.82 -10.80
CA SER A 52 -1.91 11.96 -10.78
C SER A 52 -3.38 11.54 -11.02
N PRO A 53 -4.36 12.39 -10.67
CA PRO A 53 -5.76 12.16 -11.04
C PRO A 53 -5.97 11.97 -12.55
N GLU A 54 -5.21 12.68 -13.38
CA GLU A 54 -5.26 12.58 -14.84
C GLU A 54 -4.74 11.22 -15.33
N GLU A 55 -3.65 10.71 -14.74
CA GLU A 55 -3.14 9.37 -15.06
C GLU A 55 -4.14 8.27 -14.65
N ALA A 56 -4.86 8.46 -13.54
CA ALA A 56 -5.94 7.57 -13.14
C ALA A 56 -7.12 7.60 -14.13
N ALA A 57 -7.54 8.79 -14.56
CA ALA A 57 -8.60 8.97 -15.56
C ALA A 57 -8.22 8.34 -16.92
N GLN A 58 -6.96 8.50 -17.33
CA GLN A 58 -6.43 7.88 -18.55
C GLN A 58 -6.44 6.34 -18.45
N ALA A 59 -5.97 5.77 -17.33
CA ALA A 59 -5.98 4.33 -17.12
C ALA A 59 -7.41 3.76 -17.13
N LEU A 60 -8.37 4.44 -16.50
CA LEU A 60 -9.78 4.08 -16.55
C LEU A 60 -10.35 4.18 -17.96
N SER A 61 -10.01 5.24 -18.70
CA SER A 61 -10.49 5.43 -20.09
C SER A 61 -10.08 4.27 -20.98
N GLU A 62 -8.81 3.85 -20.88
CA GLU A 62 -8.27 2.73 -21.62
C GLU A 62 -8.93 1.40 -21.26
N LEU A 63 -9.19 1.17 -19.97
CA LEU A 63 -9.80 -0.08 -19.50
C LEU A 63 -11.29 -0.18 -19.87
N LEU A 64 -12.01 0.94 -19.85
CA LEU A 64 -13.45 0.98 -20.10
C LEU A 64 -13.83 1.26 -21.56
N GLY A 65 -12.86 1.64 -22.40
CA GLY A 65 -13.08 1.98 -23.80
C GLY A 65 -13.94 3.23 -24.00
N LYS A 66 -13.94 4.15 -23.03
CA LYS A 66 -14.76 5.38 -23.02
C LYS A 66 -13.95 6.55 -22.49
N PRO A 67 -14.19 7.79 -22.98
CA PRO A 67 -13.47 8.96 -22.49
C PRO A 67 -13.84 9.26 -21.03
N ILE A 68 -12.83 9.36 -20.16
CA ILE A 68 -12.94 9.75 -18.75
C ILE A 68 -11.92 10.86 -18.48
N ALA A 69 -12.37 11.92 -17.82
CA ALA A 69 -11.54 13.06 -17.47
C ALA A 69 -11.54 13.28 -15.95
N ALA A 70 -10.37 13.63 -15.39
CA ALA A 70 -10.28 14.17 -14.06
C ALA A 70 -10.77 15.62 -14.08
N VAL A 71 -11.82 15.94 -13.32
CA VAL A 71 -12.36 17.29 -13.22
C VAL A 71 -12.11 17.80 -11.80
N PRO A 72 -11.36 18.90 -11.62
CA PRO A 72 -11.17 19.49 -10.32
C PRO A 72 -12.49 20.07 -9.82
N THR A 73 -12.85 19.76 -8.59
CA THR A 73 -14.06 20.25 -7.93
C THR A 73 -13.70 21.33 -6.92
N LEU A 74 -14.49 22.40 -6.84
CA LEU A 74 -14.30 23.46 -5.84
C LEU A 74 -14.46 22.89 -4.43
N ARG A 75 -13.74 23.44 -3.46
CA ARG A 75 -13.63 22.85 -2.13
C ARG A 75 -14.98 22.80 -1.40
N GLU A 76 -15.81 23.82 -1.59
CA GLU A 76 -17.16 23.93 -1.03
C GLU A 76 -18.10 22.82 -1.53
N ASP A 77 -17.83 22.25 -2.71
CA ASP A 77 -18.67 21.26 -3.35
C ASP A 77 -18.31 19.81 -2.95
N TRP A 78 -17.18 19.60 -2.28
CA TRP A 78 -16.70 18.24 -1.95
C TRP A 78 -17.64 17.49 -1.02
N GLU A 79 -18.01 18.07 0.12
CA GLU A 79 -18.89 17.41 1.10
C GLU A 79 -20.30 17.16 0.53
N PRO A 80 -20.97 18.15 -0.11
CA PRO A 80 -22.24 17.91 -0.79
C PRO A 80 -22.19 16.80 -1.84
N ALA A 81 -21.15 16.78 -2.69
CA ALA A 81 -21.00 15.75 -3.72
C ALA A 81 -20.79 14.35 -3.13
N LEU A 82 -20.00 14.23 -2.07
CA LEU A 82 -19.77 12.96 -1.39
C LEU A 82 -21.04 12.43 -0.70
N VAL A 83 -21.84 13.31 -0.09
CA VAL A 83 -23.15 12.93 0.48
C VAL A 83 -24.11 12.49 -0.62
N ALA A 84 -24.16 13.20 -1.75
CA ALA A 84 -24.97 12.82 -2.91
C ALA A 84 -24.55 11.46 -3.50
N ALA A 85 -23.26 11.10 -3.38
CA ALA A 85 -22.72 9.78 -3.74
C ALA A 85 -23.04 8.67 -2.71
N GLY A 86 -23.74 8.98 -1.61
CA GLY A 86 -24.21 8.01 -0.63
C GLY A 86 -23.40 7.93 0.66
N LEU A 87 -22.43 8.83 0.89
CA LEU A 87 -21.72 8.88 2.17
C LEU A 87 -22.56 9.57 3.25
N SER A 88 -22.34 9.18 4.51
CA SER A 88 -22.89 9.94 5.64
C SER A 88 -22.23 11.34 5.72
N PRO A 89 -22.91 12.34 6.29
CA PRO A 89 -22.32 13.67 6.46
C PRO A 89 -21.02 13.68 7.27
N SER A 90 -20.91 12.80 8.28
CA SER A 90 -19.67 12.67 9.05
C SER A 90 -18.53 12.11 8.22
N HIS A 91 -18.77 11.07 7.43
CA HIS A 91 -17.73 10.46 6.59
C HIS A 91 -17.32 11.38 5.44
N ALA A 92 -18.28 12.11 4.84
CA ALA A 92 -17.98 13.11 3.82
C ALA A 92 -17.03 14.20 4.33
N ARG A 93 -17.24 14.68 5.56
CA ARG A 93 -16.36 15.67 6.20
C ARG A 93 -14.95 15.14 6.43
N GLU A 94 -14.82 13.92 6.96
CA GLU A 94 -13.51 13.30 7.19
C GLU A 94 -12.74 13.12 5.88
N LEU A 95 -13.42 12.63 4.82
CA LEU A 95 -12.79 12.41 3.52
C LEU A 95 -12.39 13.74 2.86
N ALA A 96 -13.23 14.78 2.97
CA ALA A 96 -12.88 16.12 2.51
C ALA A 96 -11.65 16.68 3.27
N GLY A 97 -11.58 16.47 4.58
CA GLY A 97 -10.40 16.85 5.39
C GLY A 97 -9.13 16.09 5.00
N LEU A 98 -9.24 14.81 4.64
CA LEU A 98 -8.12 14.02 4.12
C LEU A 98 -7.63 14.59 2.78
N TYR A 99 -8.53 14.96 1.89
CA TYR A 99 -8.19 15.61 0.61
C TYR A 99 -7.52 16.98 0.83
N ASP A 100 -7.98 17.78 1.80
CA ASP A 100 -7.31 19.03 2.18
C ASP A 100 -5.88 18.77 2.67
N ALA A 101 -5.68 17.73 3.49
CA ALA A 101 -4.36 17.36 3.98
C ALA A 101 -3.43 16.91 2.83
N MET A 102 -3.93 16.10 1.89
CA MET A 102 -3.16 15.68 0.72
C MET A 102 -2.79 16.86 -0.18
N ASN A 103 -3.73 17.74 -0.50
CA ASN A 103 -3.47 18.91 -1.35
C ASN A 103 -2.53 19.93 -0.71
N ALA A 104 -2.53 20.02 0.62
CA ALA A 104 -1.56 20.82 1.37
C ALA A 104 -0.19 20.13 1.57
N GLY A 105 0.01 18.93 1.01
CA GLY A 105 1.25 18.16 1.15
C GLY A 105 1.48 17.54 2.54
N ARG A 106 0.47 17.53 3.41
CA ARG A 106 0.56 17.04 4.80
C ARG A 106 0.41 15.52 4.96
N ALA A 107 0.06 14.82 3.88
CA ALA A 107 -0.08 13.36 3.85
C ALA A 107 0.99 12.68 2.98
N ALA A 108 2.06 13.39 2.61
CA ALA A 108 3.19 12.82 1.90
C ALA A 108 4.04 11.93 2.83
N PHE A 109 4.72 10.94 2.24
CA PHE A 109 5.74 10.20 2.97
C PHE A 109 6.91 11.13 3.31
N GLU A 110 7.40 11.01 4.54
CA GLU A 110 8.63 11.66 4.96
C GLU A 110 9.84 11.07 4.22
N ASP A 111 10.85 11.90 3.93
CA ASP A 111 12.11 11.45 3.33
C ASP A 111 13.07 10.91 4.40
N VAL A 112 12.59 9.92 5.15
CA VAL A 112 13.33 9.25 6.22
C VAL A 112 13.16 7.74 6.11
N GLY A 113 14.24 7.01 6.43
CA GLY A 113 14.24 5.55 6.41
C GLY A 113 14.31 4.97 5.00
N GLU A 114 13.88 3.73 4.86
CA GLU A 114 13.97 3.00 3.60
C GLU A 114 12.66 3.09 2.82
N THR A 115 12.73 3.35 1.51
CA THR A 115 11.57 3.21 0.63
C THR A 115 11.55 1.84 -0.04
N ARG A 116 10.39 1.19 -0.04
CA ARG A 116 10.12 -0.05 -0.77
C ARG A 116 8.96 0.17 -1.72
N ARG A 117 9.16 -0.21 -2.98
CA ARG A 117 8.18 -0.08 -4.06
C ARG A 117 7.48 -1.41 -4.28
N GLY A 118 6.15 -1.39 -4.31
CA GLY A 118 5.34 -2.50 -4.80
C GLY A 118 5.47 -2.66 -6.32
N SER A 119 4.94 -3.76 -6.85
CA SER A 119 4.96 -4.08 -8.29
C SER A 119 3.62 -3.90 -8.99
N VAL A 120 2.51 -3.77 -8.24
CA VAL A 120 1.16 -3.66 -8.81
C VAL A 120 0.92 -2.22 -9.27
N THR A 121 0.84 -2.01 -10.59
CA THR A 121 0.56 -0.69 -11.17
C THR A 121 -0.89 -0.27 -10.96
N LEU A 122 -1.17 1.03 -11.09
CA LEU A 122 -2.54 1.55 -10.99
C LEU A 122 -3.47 0.86 -11.99
N LYS A 123 -3.05 0.75 -13.25
CA LYS A 123 -3.82 0.07 -14.30
C LYS A 123 -4.08 -1.41 -13.97
N ALA A 124 -3.10 -2.13 -13.43
CA ALA A 124 -3.28 -3.53 -13.03
C ALA A 124 -4.25 -3.68 -11.86
N ALA A 125 -4.19 -2.77 -10.86
CA ALA A 125 -5.14 -2.74 -9.76
C ALA A 125 -6.56 -2.44 -10.24
N LEU A 126 -6.72 -1.42 -11.08
CA LEU A 126 -8.02 -1.04 -11.66
C LEU A 126 -8.61 -2.16 -12.51
N ALA A 127 -7.81 -2.83 -13.35
CA ALA A 127 -8.28 -3.97 -14.13
C ALA A 127 -8.88 -5.06 -13.22
N GLY A 128 -8.20 -5.40 -12.11
CA GLY A 128 -8.70 -6.39 -11.15
C GLY A 128 -9.98 -5.99 -10.41
N LEU A 129 -10.32 -4.70 -10.35
CA LEU A 129 -11.58 -4.22 -9.79
C LEU A 129 -12.73 -4.25 -10.80
N LEU A 130 -12.42 -4.18 -12.09
CA LEU A 130 -13.42 -4.08 -13.17
C LEU A 130 -13.87 -5.43 -13.72
N GLY A 131 -13.17 -6.53 -13.39
CA GLY A 131 -13.49 -7.89 -13.82
C GLY A 131 -12.62 -8.36 -14.97
#